data_AF-A0A7X8F8M9-F1
#
_entry.id   AF-A0A7X8F8M9-F1
#
_cell.length_a   1.000
_cell.length_b   1.000
_cell.length_c   1.000
_cell.angle_alpha   90.00
_cell.angle_beta   90.00
_cell.angle_gamma   90.00
#
_symmetry.space_group_name_H-M   'P 1'
#
loop_
_entity.id
_entity.type
_entity.pdbx_description
1 polymer ?
#
loop_
_entity_poly.entity_id
_entity_poly.type
_entity_poly.pdbx_seq_one_letter_code
_entity_poly.pdbx_strand_id
1 'polypeptide(L)'
;MNKDKGNIIVYNTEDGNAKIEVRLENENVWLTQAQLVELYQSSKSNVSEHIKHIFEEGELSEDMVVRKFRTTTQHGAIAGKTQEKLTNFYNLDMIISLGYRIKSRIATKFRIWATERLKEYIVKGFTMDDERLKNLGSELLATELLDY
;
A
#
# COMPACT_ATOMS: atom_id res chain seq x y z
N MET A 1 -6.67 -27.52 -9.37
CA MET A 1 -6.51 -26.12 -9.79
C MET A 1 -6.42 -25.27 -8.54
N ASN A 2 -5.23 -24.79 -8.19
CA ASN A 2 -5.01 -23.92 -7.03
C ASN A 2 -5.66 -22.57 -7.32
N LYS A 3 -6.67 -22.18 -6.53
CA LYS A 3 -7.18 -20.81 -6.54
C LYS A 3 -6.12 -19.95 -5.88
N ASP A 4 -5.57 -18.98 -6.62
CA ASP A 4 -4.71 -17.91 -6.09
C ASP A 4 -5.45 -17.17 -4.97
N LYS A 5 -5.31 -17.69 -3.75
CA LYS A 5 -5.68 -16.99 -2.53
C LYS A 5 -4.51 -16.06 -2.25
N GLY A 6 -4.50 -14.89 -2.89
CA GLY A 6 -3.64 -13.79 -2.47
C GLY A 6 -3.72 -13.66 -0.95
N ASN A 7 -2.59 -13.51 -0.27
CA ASN A 7 -2.54 -13.58 1.18
C ASN A 7 -3.42 -12.46 1.76
N ILE A 8 -4.49 -12.84 2.46
CA ILE A 8 -5.39 -11.87 3.10
C ILE A 8 -4.87 -11.60 4.51
N ILE A 9 -4.52 -10.35 4.81
CA ILE A 9 -4.17 -9.92 6.16
C ILE A 9 -5.33 -9.12 6.74
N VAL A 10 -5.70 -9.38 7.98
CA VAL A 10 -6.68 -8.55 8.71
C VAL A 10 -5.92 -7.46 9.45
N TYR A 11 -6.09 -6.20 9.03
CA TYR A 11 -5.56 -5.05 9.74
C TYR A 11 -6.59 -4.55 10.76
N ASN A 12 -6.17 -4.40 12.02
CA ASN A 12 -6.96 -3.76 13.07
C ASN A 12 -6.55 -2.29 13.17
N THR A 13 -7.51 -1.39 13.13
CA THR A 13 -7.26 0.02 13.50
C THR A 13 -6.85 0.09 14.98
N GLU A 14 -6.10 1.13 15.37
CA GLU A 14 -5.59 1.28 16.75
C GLU A 14 -6.69 1.21 17.84
N ASP A 15 -7.92 1.60 17.49
CA ASP A 15 -9.06 1.56 18.41
C ASP A 15 -9.76 0.17 18.43
N GLY A 16 -9.24 -0.83 17.71
CA GLY A 16 -9.76 -2.21 17.62
C GLY A 16 -11.07 -2.37 16.84
N ASN A 17 -11.62 -1.26 16.31
CA ASN A 17 -13.01 -1.19 15.84
C ASN A 17 -13.20 -1.57 14.37
N ALA A 18 -12.15 -1.53 13.53
CA ALA A 18 -12.24 -1.85 12.11
C ALA A 18 -11.27 -2.98 11.76
N LYS A 19 -11.79 -3.97 11.03
CA LYS A 19 -11.06 -5.14 10.52
C LYS A 19 -11.08 -5.07 9.00
N ILE A 20 -9.97 -4.64 8.43
CA ILE A 20 -9.86 -4.51 6.97
C ILE A 20 -9.14 -5.73 6.43
N GLU A 21 -9.82 -6.50 5.58
CA GLU A 21 -9.23 -7.61 4.83
C GLU A 21 -8.39 -7.09 3.66
N VAL A 22 -7.08 -7.17 3.80
CA VAL A 22 -6.13 -6.64 2.81
C VAL A 22 -5.67 -7.76 1.89
N ARG A 23 -5.81 -7.60 0.57
CA ARG A 23 -5.24 -8.57 -0.40
C ARG A 23 -3.78 -8.23 -0.68
N LEU A 24 -2.88 -9.19 -0.51
CA LEU A 24 -1.49 -9.12 -0.96
C LEU A 24 -1.30 -9.90 -2.25
N GLU A 25 -0.81 -9.22 -3.28
CA GLU A 25 -0.52 -9.84 -4.58
C GLU A 25 0.54 -9.03 -5.33
N ASN A 26 1.52 -9.72 -5.93
CA ASN A 26 2.67 -9.13 -6.64
C ASN A 26 3.40 -8.07 -5.82
N GLU A 27 3.73 -8.41 -4.55
CA GLU A 27 4.43 -7.53 -3.61
C GLU A 27 3.70 -6.20 -3.34
N ASN A 28 2.40 -6.12 -3.67
CA ASN A 28 1.60 -4.93 -3.49
C ASN A 28 0.36 -5.24 -2.64
N VAL A 29 -0.18 -4.19 -2.04
CA VAL A 29 -1.38 -4.18 -1.23
C VAL A 29 -2.54 -3.71 -2.08
N TRP A 30 -3.64 -4.47 -2.07
CA TRP A 30 -4.83 -4.16 -2.87
C TRP A 30 -6.06 -4.01 -1.98
N LEU A 31 -6.70 -2.83 -2.07
CA LEU A 31 -7.94 -2.53 -1.35
C LEU A 31 -9.06 -2.14 -2.32
N THR A 32 -10.28 -2.55 -2.02
CA THR A 32 -11.48 -2.03 -2.71
C THR A 32 -11.79 -0.60 -2.27
N GLN A 33 -12.61 0.11 -3.05
CA GLN A 33 -13.08 1.45 -2.65
C GLN A 33 -13.82 1.45 -1.31
N ALA A 34 -14.58 0.38 -1.02
CA ALA A 34 -15.29 0.24 0.26
C ALA A 34 -14.31 0.13 1.44
N GLN A 35 -13.21 -0.58 1.25
CA GLN A 35 -12.16 -0.70 2.26
C GLN A 35 -11.37 0.61 2.43
N LEU A 36 -11.16 1.39 1.36
CA LEU A 36 -10.57 2.73 1.46
C LEU A 36 -11.46 3.68 2.27
N VAL A 37 -12.78 3.58 2.09
CA VAL A 37 -13.78 4.33 2.86
C VAL A 37 -13.68 3.99 4.35
N GLU A 38 -13.60 2.70 4.68
CA GLU A 38 -13.44 2.22 6.06
C GLU A 38 -12.08 2.65 6.65
N LEU A 39 -10.99 2.43 5.91
CA LEU A 39 -9.62 2.76 6.30
C LEU A 39 -9.51 4.23 6.69
N TYR A 40 -10.01 5.13 5.84
CA TYR A 40 -9.87 6.56 6.08
C TYR A 40 -11.00 7.17 6.90
N GLN A 41 -11.99 6.37 7.33
CA GLN A 41 -13.22 6.88 7.97
C GLN A 41 -13.82 8.06 7.20
N SER A 42 -13.92 7.90 5.88
CA SER A 42 -14.35 8.93 4.95
C SER A 42 -15.69 8.57 4.31
N SER A 43 -16.26 9.44 3.49
CA SER A 43 -17.44 9.10 2.70
C SER A 43 -17.03 8.51 1.35
N LYS A 44 -17.90 7.66 0.78
CA LYS A 44 -17.70 7.12 -0.58
C LYS A 44 -17.55 8.23 -1.62
N SER A 45 -18.33 9.30 -1.49
CA SER A 45 -18.24 10.46 -2.41
C SER A 45 -16.87 11.11 -2.33
N ASN A 46 -16.36 11.37 -1.11
CA ASN A 46 -15.07 12.01 -0.90
C ASN A 46 -13.91 11.16 -1.43
N VAL A 47 -13.94 9.84 -1.18
CA VAL A 47 -12.94 8.92 -1.75
C VAL A 47 -13.00 8.91 -3.28
N SER A 48 -14.20 8.89 -3.87
CA SER A 48 -14.36 8.91 -5.34
C SER A 48 -13.83 10.20 -5.96
N GLU A 49 -14.11 11.33 -5.33
CA GLU A 49 -13.66 12.65 -5.76
C GLU A 49 -12.13 12.74 -5.74
N HIS A 50 -11.49 12.32 -4.66
CA HIS A 50 -10.02 12.32 -4.59
C HIS A 50 -9.38 11.36 -5.59
N ILE A 51 -9.92 10.16 -5.80
CA ILE A 51 -9.42 9.24 -6.85
C ILE A 51 -9.50 9.91 -8.22
N LYS A 52 -10.63 10.57 -8.52
CA LYS A 52 -10.81 11.28 -9.78
C LYS A 52 -9.77 12.39 -9.95
N HIS A 53 -9.58 13.24 -8.93
CA HIS A 53 -8.60 14.33 -8.99
C HIS A 53 -7.16 13.81 -9.12
N ILE A 54 -6.79 12.72 -8.43
CA ILE A 54 -5.47 12.07 -8.58
C ILE A 54 -5.19 11.73 -10.05
N PHE A 55 -6.17 11.20 -10.77
CA PHE A 55 -6.02 10.87 -12.19
C PHE A 55 -6.05 12.11 -13.10
N GLU A 56 -6.94 13.08 -12.83
CA GLU A 56 -7.02 14.33 -13.61
C GLU A 56 -5.76 15.18 -13.49
N GLU A 57 -5.12 15.16 -12.32
CA GLU A 57 -3.85 15.86 -12.07
C GLU A 57 -2.63 15.08 -12.62
N GLY A 58 -2.82 13.84 -13.07
CA GLY A 58 -1.74 12.97 -13.56
C GLY A 58 -0.76 12.52 -12.48
N GLU A 59 -1.16 12.56 -11.20
CA GLU A 59 -0.33 12.06 -10.09
C GLU A 59 -0.09 10.55 -10.24
N LEU A 60 -1.13 9.80 -10.63
CA LEU A 60 -1.08 8.38 -10.89
C LEU A 60 -1.76 8.05 -12.23
N SER A 61 -1.32 6.97 -12.87
CA SER A 61 -1.96 6.41 -14.06
C SER A 61 -2.89 5.26 -13.67
N GLU A 62 -4.14 5.27 -14.11
CA GLU A 62 -5.17 4.30 -13.68
C GLU A 62 -4.75 2.85 -13.95
N ASP A 63 -4.10 2.58 -15.08
CA ASP A 63 -3.62 1.26 -15.51
C ASP A 63 -2.53 0.66 -14.60
N MET A 64 -1.77 1.52 -13.90
CA MET A 64 -0.73 1.08 -12.96
C MET A 64 -1.28 0.77 -11.58
N VAL A 65 -2.29 1.52 -11.14
CA VAL A 65 -2.74 1.52 -9.74
C VAL A 65 -4.10 0.86 -9.52
N VAL A 66 -4.84 0.55 -10.59
CA VAL A 66 -6.14 -0.11 -10.53
C VAL A 66 -6.09 -1.49 -11.17
N ARG A 67 -6.60 -2.50 -10.45
CA ARG A 67 -6.81 -3.85 -10.99
C ARG A 67 -8.22 -4.34 -10.75
N LYS A 68 -8.75 -5.07 -11.72
CA LYS A 68 -10.07 -5.72 -11.63
C LYS A 68 -9.89 -7.15 -11.14
N PHE A 69 -10.36 -7.44 -9.95
CA PHE A 69 -10.40 -8.80 -9.42
C PHE A 69 -11.82 -9.36 -9.46
N ARG A 70 -11.94 -10.66 -9.71
CA ARG A 70 -13.21 -11.36 -9.55
C ARG A 70 -13.52 -11.48 -8.07
N THR A 71 -14.65 -10.95 -7.67
CA THR A 71 -15.19 -11.09 -6.32
C THR A 71 -16.48 -11.89 -6.40
N THR A 72 -16.60 -12.93 -5.58
CA THR A 72 -17.83 -13.70 -5.47
C THR A 72 -18.71 -13.05 -4.42
N THR A 73 -19.86 -12.54 -4.81
CA THR A 73 -20.87 -11.98 -3.90
C THR A 73 -22.10 -12.86 -3.92
N GLN A 74 -22.83 -12.96 -2.80
CA GLN A 74 -24.14 -13.62 -2.84
C GLN A 74 -25.08 -12.86 -3.76
N HIS A 75 -25.87 -13.62 -4.53
CA HIS A 75 -26.85 -13.06 -5.44
C HIS A 75 -27.98 -12.47 -4.60
N GLY A 76 -28.15 -11.15 -4.62
CA GLY A 76 -29.11 -10.45 -3.76
C GLY A 76 -30.59 -10.80 -3.99
N ALA A 77 -30.90 -11.61 -5.00
CA ALA A 77 -32.26 -12.01 -5.37
C ALA A 77 -32.58 -13.49 -5.10
N ILE A 78 -31.57 -14.35 -4.88
CA ILE A 78 -31.77 -15.80 -4.75
C ILE A 78 -30.82 -16.34 -3.67
N ALA A 79 -31.40 -16.80 -2.57
CA ALA A 79 -30.66 -17.44 -1.48
C ALA A 79 -29.88 -18.67 -2.00
N GLY A 80 -28.59 -18.73 -1.69
CA GLY A 80 -27.72 -19.85 -2.06
C GLY A 80 -27.04 -19.76 -3.43
N LYS A 81 -27.36 -18.74 -4.25
CA LYS A 81 -26.65 -18.50 -5.52
C LYS A 81 -25.56 -17.46 -5.32
N THR A 82 -24.37 -17.70 -5.87
CA THR A 82 -23.28 -16.72 -5.91
C THR A 82 -23.15 -16.13 -7.31
N GLN A 83 -22.72 -14.87 -7.39
CA GLN A 83 -22.38 -14.20 -8.64
C GLN A 83 -20.93 -13.72 -8.57
N GLU A 84 -20.19 -13.89 -9.67
CA GLU A 84 -18.87 -13.29 -9.83
C GLU A 84 -19.02 -11.91 -10.45
N LYS A 85 -18.48 -10.89 -9.79
CA LYS A 85 -18.41 -9.52 -10.31
C LYS A 85 -16.96 -9.07 -10.36
N LEU A 86 -16.60 -8.34 -11.41
CA LEU A 86 -15.33 -7.61 -11.45
C LEU A 86 -15.43 -6.37 -10.57
N THR A 87 -14.54 -6.29 -9.58
CA THR A 87 -14.44 -5.17 -8.65
C THR A 87 -13.08 -4.51 -8.83
N ASN A 88 -13.06 -3.17 -8.83
CA ASN A 88 -11.81 -2.41 -8.84
C ASN A 88 -11.15 -2.48 -7.46
N PHE A 89 -9.86 -2.78 -7.48
CA PHE A 89 -8.96 -2.69 -6.34
C PHE A 89 -7.87 -1.68 -6.67
N TYR A 90 -7.40 -1.00 -5.63
CA TYR A 90 -6.43 0.07 -5.68
C TYR A 90 -5.17 -0.35 -4.92
N ASN A 91 -4.02 -0.09 -5.52
CA ASN A 91 -2.73 -0.51 -5.00
C ASN A 91 -2.23 0.39 -3.85
N LEU A 92 -1.02 0.11 -3.34
CA LEU A 92 -0.37 0.91 -2.30
C LEU A 92 -0.16 2.39 -2.69
N ASP A 93 0.16 2.69 -3.94
CA ASP A 93 0.40 4.07 -4.38
C ASP A 93 -0.88 4.91 -4.25
N MET A 94 -2.02 4.36 -4.70
CA MET A 94 -3.32 5.01 -4.53
C MET A 94 -3.68 5.18 -3.04
N ILE A 95 -3.38 4.18 -2.21
CA ILE A 95 -3.58 4.26 -0.75
C ILE A 95 -2.75 5.43 -0.20
N ILE A 96 -1.47 5.54 -0.55
CA ILE A 96 -0.60 6.62 -0.08
C ILE A 96 -1.14 7.99 -0.54
N SER A 97 -1.46 8.16 -1.82
CA SER A 97 -1.99 9.42 -2.37
C SER A 97 -3.28 9.87 -1.66
N LEU A 98 -4.23 8.95 -1.45
CA LEU A 98 -5.44 9.24 -0.68
C LEU A 98 -5.13 9.58 0.78
N GLY A 99 -4.16 8.90 1.38
CA GLY A 99 -3.67 9.16 2.72
C GLY A 99 -3.14 10.59 2.90
N TYR A 100 -2.67 11.26 1.85
CA TYR A 100 -2.28 12.67 1.89
C TYR A 100 -3.41 13.64 1.56
N ARG A 101 -4.37 13.25 0.71
CA ARG A 101 -5.48 14.12 0.30
C ARG A 101 -6.66 14.14 1.29
N ILE A 102 -6.93 13.02 1.96
CA ILE A 102 -8.05 12.91 2.90
C ILE A 102 -7.69 13.50 4.28
N LYS A 103 -8.58 14.36 4.78
CA LYS A 103 -8.50 14.92 6.14
C LYS A 103 -9.28 14.04 7.12
N SER A 104 -8.59 13.09 7.77
CA SER A 104 -9.14 12.32 8.89
C SER A 104 -8.07 12.02 9.94
N ARG A 105 -8.50 11.67 11.15
CA ARG A 105 -7.58 11.30 12.25
C ARG A 105 -6.73 10.08 11.87
N ILE A 106 -7.32 9.11 11.17
CA ILE A 106 -6.58 7.94 10.68
C ILE A 106 -5.61 8.32 9.57
N ALA A 107 -6.01 9.15 8.60
CA ALA A 107 -5.08 9.61 7.57
C ALA A 107 -3.87 10.33 8.19
N THR A 108 -4.07 11.12 9.25
CA THR A 108 -2.96 11.74 10.00
C THR A 108 -2.04 10.71 10.64
N LYS A 109 -2.59 9.70 11.35
CA LYS A 109 -1.77 8.63 11.94
C LYS A 109 -1.00 7.84 10.88
N PHE A 110 -1.64 7.53 9.75
CA PHE A 110 -1.01 6.89 8.61
C PHE A 110 0.18 7.70 8.08
N ARG A 111 0.01 9.02 7.90
CA ARG A 111 1.10 9.91 7.45
C ARG A 111 2.25 9.96 8.45
N ILE A 112 1.96 10.03 9.75
CA ILE A 112 3.00 10.00 10.81
C ILE A 112 3.79 8.69 10.71
N TRP A 113 3.11 7.55 10.72
CA TRP A 113 3.73 6.23 10.62
C TRP A 113 4.54 6.06 9.33
N ALA A 114 3.99 6.47 8.18
CA ALA A 114 4.67 6.35 6.89
C ALA A 114 5.94 7.21 6.84
N THR A 115 5.88 8.43 7.38
CA THR A 115 7.02 9.34 7.48
C THR A 115 8.09 8.80 8.40
N GLU A 116 7.71 8.25 9.56
CA GLU A 116 8.64 7.60 10.49
C GLU A 116 9.37 6.42 9.83
N ARG A 117 8.65 5.57 9.10
CA ARG A 117 9.24 4.40 8.41
C ARG A 117 10.16 4.84 7.29
N LEU A 118 9.75 5.81 6.48
CA LEU A 118 10.60 6.37 5.44
C LEU A 118 11.88 6.95 6.05
N LYS A 119 11.79 7.69 7.16
CA LYS A 119 12.94 8.23 7.87
C LYS A 119 13.86 7.13 8.39
N GLU A 120 13.31 6.07 8.99
CA GLU A 120 14.10 4.90 9.42
C GLU A 120 14.85 4.26 8.26
N TYR A 121 14.21 4.07 7.10
CA TYR A 121 14.85 3.49 5.92
C TYR A 121 15.94 4.39 5.35
N ILE A 122 15.71 5.70 5.28
CA ILE A 122 16.72 6.67 4.80
C ILE A 122 17.94 6.65 5.73
N VAL A 123 17.73 6.72 7.05
CA VAL A 123 18.83 6.71 8.02
C VAL A 123 19.59 5.37 7.96
N LYS A 124 18.89 4.23 7.95
CA LYS A 124 19.52 2.91 7.86
C LYS A 124 20.30 2.74 6.55
N GLY A 125 19.71 3.15 5.43
CA GLY A 125 20.36 3.12 4.13
C GLY A 125 21.65 3.95 4.13
N PHE A 126 21.60 5.15 4.70
CA PHE A 126 22.78 6.00 4.85
C PHE A 126 23.86 5.35 5.75
N THR A 127 23.47 4.79 6.90
CA THR A 127 24.43 4.11 7.79
C THR A 127 25.09 2.89 7.13
N MET A 128 24.33 2.12 6.34
CA MET A 128 24.87 0.96 5.62
C MET A 128 25.84 1.38 4.51
N ASP A 129 25.55 2.49 3.81
CA ASP A 129 26.43 3.00 2.76
C ASP A 129 27.73 3.58 3.34
N ASP A 130 27.65 4.28 4.47
CA ASP A 130 28.83 4.76 5.22
C ASP A 130 29.74 3.60 5.68
N GLU A 131 29.16 2.51 6.20
CA GLU A 131 29.93 1.31 6.57
C GLU A 131 30.58 0.67 5.35
N ARG A 132 29.84 0.56 4.23
CA ARG A 132 30.35 0.03 2.98
C ARG A 132 31.51 0.87 2.43
N LEU A 133 31.40 2.20 2.45
CA LEU A 133 32.45 3.11 2.01
C LEU A 133 33.71 3.00 2.88
N LYS A 134 33.57 2.89 4.20
CA LYS A 134 34.71 2.67 5.11
C LYS A 134 35.41 1.34 4.86
N ASN A 135 34.65 0.28 4.60
CA ASN A 135 35.19 -1.04 4.32
C ASN A 135 35.91 -1.08 2.96
N LEU A 136 35.34 -0.48 1.91
CA LEU A 136 36.03 -0.36 0.60
C LEU A 136 37.33 0.45 0.70
N GLY A 137 37.33 1.59 1.42
CA GLY A 137 38.55 2.36 1.63
C GLY A 137 39.63 1.58 2.40
N SER A 138 39.22 0.73 3.35
CA SER A 138 40.14 -0.12 4.11
C SER A 138 40.70 -1.28 3.28
N GLU A 139 39.89 -1.89 2.41
CA GLU A 139 40.33 -2.93 1.47
C GLU A 139 41.31 -2.38 0.43
N LEU A 140 41.07 -1.17 -0.09
CA LEU A 140 41.98 -0.49 -1.02
C LEU A 140 43.34 -0.20 -0.36
N LEU A 141 43.34 0.33 0.87
CA LEU A 141 44.56 0.55 1.65
C LEU A 141 45.31 -0.75 1.97
N ALA A 142 44.60 -1.83 2.30
CA ALA A 142 45.21 -3.13 2.56
C ALA A 142 45.84 -3.74 1.29
N THR A 143 45.25 -3.49 0.12
CA THR A 143 45.79 -3.96 -1.17
C THR A 143 47.07 -3.21 -1.53
N GLU A 144 47.09 -1.88 -1.36
CA GLU A 144 48.31 -1.07 -1.60
C GLU A 144 49.49 -1.47 -0.69
N LEU A 145 49.23 -1.95 0.53
CA LEU A 145 50.27 -2.40 1.46
C LEU A 145 50.82 -3.80 1.15
N LEU A 146 50.10 -4.61 0.37
CA LEU A 146 50.52 -5.95 -0.04
C LEU A 146 51.28 -5.96 -1.38
N ASP A 147 51.23 -4.86 -2.13
CA ASP A 147 51.93 -4.66 -3.40
C ASP A 147 53.36 -4.08 -3.25
N TYR A 148 53.87 -3.98 -2.01
CA TYR A 148 55.26 -3.62 -1.64
C TYR A 148 55.97 -4.75 -0.90
#